data_AF-A0A524IY90-F1
#
_entry.id   AF-A0A524IY90-F1
#
_cell.length_a   1.000
_cell.length_b   1.000
_cell.length_c   1.000
_cell.angle_alpha   90.00
_cell.angle_beta   90.00
_cell.angle_gamma   90.00
#
_symmetry.space_group_name_H-M   'P 1'
#
loop_
_entity.id
_entity.type
_entity.pdbx_description
1 polymer ?
#
loop_
_entity_poly.entity_id
_entity_poly.type
_entity_poly.pdbx_seq_one_letter_code
_entity_poly.pdbx_strand_id
1 'polypeptide(L)'
;MSVENQSPIIRGINDDPAAMRIMQRSLKRVGAENHYFFCGRDIVAHEAFNVPIETAWHTLNESQKGLSGVETRARLSITHYKGKTEVVAVTNEPISGVPGTEHGVVIFKILRNAASAPDRGKVCIVGRNPEAIWFDGYADRVIYDEAGLFDYGRVQAARAEADAVGTAP
;
A
#
# COMPACT_ATOMS: atom_id res chain seq x y z
N MET A 1 -18.10 16.34 -13.48
CA MET A 1 -17.78 15.91 -12.10
C MET A 1 -17.69 14.39 -12.11
N SER A 2 -16.62 13.79 -11.57
CA SER A 2 -16.52 12.33 -11.41
C SER A 2 -16.64 11.95 -9.93
N VAL A 3 -17.20 10.78 -9.65
CA VAL A 3 -17.26 10.18 -8.32
C VAL A 3 -16.15 9.13 -8.24
N GLU A 4 -15.29 9.19 -7.23
CA GLU A 4 -14.11 8.33 -7.09
C GLU A 4 -14.23 7.49 -5.81
N ASN A 5 -14.28 6.16 -5.96
CA ASN A 5 -14.32 5.22 -4.85
C ASN A 5 -12.93 5.01 -4.24
N GLN A 6 -12.84 5.17 -2.93
CA GLN A 6 -11.70 4.74 -2.12
C GLN A 6 -12.22 3.87 -0.99
N SER A 7 -11.72 2.63 -0.86
CA SER A 7 -12.23 1.68 0.12
C SER A 7 -11.09 0.93 0.83
N PRO A 8 -11.18 0.71 2.15
CA PRO A 8 -10.25 -0.20 2.82
C PRO A 8 -10.49 -1.64 2.38
N ILE A 9 -9.44 -2.46 2.40
CA ILE A 9 -9.58 -3.92 2.41
C ILE A 9 -9.63 -4.36 3.87
N ILE A 10 -10.75 -4.98 4.27
CA ILE A 10 -11.06 -5.36 5.63
C ILE A 10 -11.29 -6.88 5.70
N ARG A 11 -10.60 -7.52 6.64
CA ARG A 11 -10.70 -8.95 6.92
C ARG A 11 -12.14 -9.35 7.21
N GLY A 12 -12.62 -10.38 6.52
CA GLY A 12 -13.98 -10.93 6.66
C GLY A 12 -15.10 -10.06 6.07
N ILE A 13 -14.78 -8.95 5.38
CA ILE A 13 -15.78 -8.05 4.78
C ILE A 13 -15.65 -8.01 3.26
N ASN A 14 -14.47 -7.64 2.76
CA ASN A 14 -14.22 -7.50 1.32
C ASN A 14 -12.84 -8.03 0.91
N ASP A 15 -12.20 -8.86 1.73
CA ASP A 15 -10.93 -9.54 1.47
C ASP A 15 -11.07 -10.81 0.62
N ASP A 16 -12.08 -10.85 -0.24
CA ASP A 16 -12.35 -11.93 -1.19
C ASP A 16 -12.29 -11.42 -2.64
N PRO A 17 -11.53 -12.08 -3.54
CA PRO A 17 -11.39 -11.61 -4.93
C PRO A 17 -12.71 -11.54 -5.70
N ALA A 18 -13.65 -12.46 -5.46
CA ALA A 18 -14.92 -12.48 -6.17
C ALA A 18 -15.84 -11.33 -5.70
N ALA A 19 -15.91 -11.10 -4.40
CA ALA A 19 -16.62 -9.96 -3.81
C ALA A 19 -16.06 -8.62 -4.31
N MET A 20 -14.73 -8.46 -4.32
CA MET A 20 -14.08 -7.25 -4.85
C MET A 20 -14.35 -7.03 -6.34
N ARG A 21 -14.41 -8.11 -7.14
CA ARG A 21 -14.76 -8.02 -8.56
C ARG A 21 -16.18 -7.50 -8.76
N ILE A 22 -17.13 -8.05 -8.01
CA ILE A 22 -18.54 -7.63 -8.03
C ILE A 22 -18.65 -6.16 -7.62
N MET A 23 -17.94 -5.75 -6.56
CA MET A 23 -17.91 -4.37 -6.09
C MET A 23 -17.38 -3.41 -7.16
N GLN A 24 -16.19 -3.69 -7.74
CA GLN A 24 -15.57 -2.83 -8.76
C GLN A 24 -16.46 -2.65 -10.00
N ARG A 25 -17.09 -3.74 -10.46
CA ARG A 25 -18.03 -3.70 -11.59
C ARG A 25 -19.30 -2.95 -11.26
N SER A 26 -19.85 -3.16 -10.06
CA SER A 26 -21.08 -2.49 -9.61
C SER A 26 -20.87 -0.98 -9.47
N LEU A 27 -19.73 -0.55 -8.90
CA LEU A 27 -19.36 0.86 -8.82
C LEU A 27 -19.28 1.50 -10.21
N LYS A 28 -18.58 0.84 -11.15
CA LYS A 28 -18.46 1.34 -12.52
C LYS A 28 -19.82 1.49 -13.20
N ARG A 29 -20.75 0.55 -12.99
CA ARG A 29 -22.11 0.59 -13.56
C ARG A 29 -22.94 1.78 -13.09
N VAL A 30 -22.71 2.27 -11.87
CA VAL A 30 -23.40 3.46 -11.33
C VAL A 30 -22.65 4.77 -11.59
N GLY A 31 -21.60 4.74 -12.41
CA GLY A 31 -20.81 5.93 -12.75
C GLY A 31 -19.78 6.33 -11.69
N ALA A 32 -19.54 5.48 -10.69
CA ALA A 32 -18.45 5.67 -9.72
C ALA A 32 -17.19 4.95 -10.22
N GLU A 33 -16.06 5.65 -10.20
CA GLU A 33 -14.79 5.10 -10.66
C GLU A 33 -14.02 4.41 -9.53
N ASN A 34 -13.30 3.33 -9.84
CA ASN A 34 -12.44 2.65 -8.87
C ASN A 34 -11.11 3.41 -8.75
N HIS A 35 -10.87 4.10 -7.64
CA HIS A 35 -9.66 4.91 -7.44
C HIS A 35 -8.61 4.15 -6.62
N TYR A 36 -8.91 3.86 -5.35
CA TYR A 36 -8.01 3.11 -4.47
C TYR A 36 -8.74 2.02 -3.70
N PHE A 37 -8.05 0.90 -3.55
CA PHE A 37 -8.19 0.09 -2.35
C PHE A 37 -7.02 0.39 -1.43
N PHE A 38 -7.21 0.32 -0.12
CA PHE A 38 -6.11 0.59 0.80
C PHE A 38 -5.99 -0.40 1.95
N CYS A 39 -4.75 -0.72 2.32
CA CYS A 39 -4.47 -1.50 3.50
C CYS A 39 -4.84 -0.68 4.75
N GLY A 40 -5.25 -1.39 5.80
CA GLY A 40 -5.55 -0.77 7.10
C GLY A 40 -4.33 -0.07 7.70
N ARG A 41 -4.59 0.85 8.62
CA ARG A 41 -3.54 1.59 9.33
C ARG A 41 -3.20 0.88 10.64
N ASP A 42 -2.02 1.17 11.16
CA ASP A 42 -1.68 0.87 12.55
C ASP A 42 -2.51 1.78 13.48
N ILE A 43 -3.60 1.21 14.02
CA ILE A 43 -4.51 1.83 15.00
C ILE A 43 -4.79 0.81 16.12
N VAL A 44 -5.30 1.26 17.25
CA VAL A 44 -5.70 0.34 18.34
C VAL A 44 -6.73 -0.68 17.80
N ALA A 45 -6.48 -1.97 18.04
CA ALA A 45 -7.26 -3.13 17.55
C ALA A 45 -7.17 -3.44 16.03
N HIS A 46 -6.15 -2.94 15.33
CA HIS A 46 -6.00 -3.15 13.89
C HIS A 46 -5.81 -4.62 13.45
N GLU A 47 -5.24 -5.48 14.30
CA GLU A 47 -4.99 -6.89 13.96
C GLU A 47 -6.27 -7.66 13.61
N ALA A 48 -7.40 -7.31 14.23
CA ALA A 48 -8.68 -7.98 14.00
C ALA A 48 -9.25 -7.71 12.60
N PHE A 49 -8.88 -6.59 11.97
CA PHE A 49 -9.50 -6.10 10.74
C PHE A 49 -8.53 -5.99 9.56
N ASN A 50 -7.23 -5.90 9.82
CA ASN A 50 -6.25 -5.74 8.76
C ASN A 50 -5.96 -7.06 8.06
N VAL A 51 -5.75 -6.96 6.76
CA VAL A 51 -5.27 -8.03 5.89
C VAL A 51 -3.77 -7.78 5.63
N PRO A 52 -2.91 -8.82 5.66
CA PRO A 52 -1.51 -8.64 5.30
C PRO A 52 -1.34 -8.00 3.92
N ILE A 53 -0.33 -7.15 3.77
CA ILE A 53 -0.15 -6.30 2.58
C ILE A 53 -0.05 -7.14 1.30
N GLU A 54 0.69 -8.24 1.34
CA GLU A 54 0.86 -9.12 0.19
C GLU A 54 -0.44 -9.87 -0.15
N THR A 55 -1.20 -10.28 0.86
CA THR A 55 -2.53 -10.88 0.69
C THR A 55 -3.50 -9.87 0.07
N ALA A 56 -3.53 -8.63 0.56
CA ALA A 56 -4.36 -7.56 0.01
C ALA A 56 -3.99 -7.26 -1.46
N TRP A 57 -2.69 -7.26 -1.79
CA TRP A 57 -2.20 -7.11 -3.16
C TRP A 57 -2.67 -8.25 -4.05
N HIS A 58 -2.52 -9.49 -3.58
CA HIS A 58 -2.99 -10.67 -4.31
C HIS A 58 -4.51 -10.63 -4.53
N THR A 59 -5.30 -10.36 -3.48
CA THR A 59 -6.76 -10.27 -3.57
C THR A 59 -7.21 -9.22 -4.59
N LEU A 60 -6.60 -8.03 -4.59
CA LEU A 60 -6.91 -7.00 -5.57
C LEU A 60 -6.59 -7.47 -7.00
N ASN A 61 -5.39 -8.01 -7.23
CA ASN A 61 -4.98 -8.46 -8.57
C ASN A 61 -5.86 -9.61 -9.09
N GLU A 62 -6.20 -10.58 -8.26
CA GLU A 62 -7.12 -11.66 -8.61
C GLU A 62 -8.54 -11.15 -8.90
N SER A 63 -9.01 -10.17 -8.12
CA SER A 63 -10.32 -9.57 -8.34
C SER A 63 -10.43 -8.90 -9.70
N GLN A 64 -9.33 -8.34 -10.19
CA GLN A 64 -9.25 -7.59 -11.44
C GLN A 64 -9.13 -8.48 -12.69
N LYS A 65 -8.83 -9.78 -12.54
CA LYS A 65 -8.90 -10.72 -13.66
C LYS A 65 -10.33 -10.74 -14.24
N GLY A 66 -10.49 -10.58 -15.55
CA GLY A 66 -11.82 -10.63 -16.20
C GLY A 66 -12.69 -9.39 -16.01
N LEU A 67 -12.13 -8.30 -15.48
CA LEU A 67 -12.67 -6.95 -15.60
C LEU A 67 -12.05 -6.26 -16.84
N SER A 68 -12.76 -5.30 -17.42
CA SER A 68 -12.24 -4.45 -18.50
C SER A 68 -11.20 -3.46 -17.97
N GLY A 69 -10.33 -2.94 -18.85
CA GLY A 69 -9.29 -1.99 -18.45
C GLY A 69 -9.80 -0.72 -17.72
N VAL A 70 -11.05 -0.31 -17.98
CA VAL A 70 -11.69 0.82 -17.29
C VAL A 70 -12.20 0.44 -15.89
N GLU A 71 -12.53 -0.82 -15.66
CA GLU A 71 -12.94 -1.34 -14.35
C GLU A 71 -11.71 -1.60 -13.45
N THR A 72 -10.58 -2.05 -14.02
CA THR A 72 -9.36 -2.50 -13.30
C THR A 72 -8.36 -1.39 -12.96
N ARG A 73 -8.76 -0.12 -12.91
CA ARG A 73 -7.81 0.98 -12.72
C ARG A 73 -7.40 1.23 -11.26
N ALA A 74 -8.10 0.62 -10.30
CA ALA A 74 -7.82 0.83 -8.88
C ALA A 74 -6.45 0.27 -8.50
N ARG A 75 -5.72 1.04 -7.69
CA ARG A 75 -4.40 0.68 -7.16
C ARG A 75 -4.52 0.30 -5.69
N LEU A 76 -3.67 -0.62 -5.24
CA LEU A 76 -3.52 -0.87 -3.81
C LEU A 76 -2.61 0.20 -3.22
N SER A 77 -3.17 1.02 -2.34
CA SER A 77 -2.45 2.09 -1.67
C SER A 77 -2.25 1.82 -0.18
N ILE A 78 -1.12 2.26 0.34
CA ILE A 78 -0.82 2.28 1.77
C ILE A 78 -0.51 3.74 2.14
N THR A 79 -0.96 4.13 3.33
CA THR A 79 -0.67 5.48 3.83
C THR A 79 0.69 5.48 4.51
N HIS A 80 1.50 6.49 4.23
CA HIS A 80 2.83 6.66 4.79
C HIS A 80 3.06 8.13 5.15
N TYR A 81 4.06 8.44 6.00
CA TYR A 81 4.34 9.84 6.36
C TYR A 81 4.78 10.68 5.16
N LYS A 82 5.46 10.06 4.18
CA LYS A 82 5.80 10.71 2.90
C LYS A 82 4.60 10.91 1.98
N GLY A 83 3.45 10.28 2.26
CA GLY A 83 2.23 10.41 1.46
C GLY A 83 1.58 9.07 1.12
N LYS A 84 0.97 8.99 -0.07
CA LYS A 84 0.34 7.76 -0.55
C LYS A 84 1.34 6.93 -1.34
N THR A 85 1.52 5.69 -0.93
CA THR A 85 2.42 4.72 -1.56
C THR A 85 1.58 3.61 -2.17
N GLU A 86 1.98 3.11 -3.33
CA GLU A 86 1.39 1.96 -4.01
C GLU A 86 2.19 0.71 -3.70
N VAL A 87 1.51 -0.41 -3.49
CA VAL A 87 2.13 -1.75 -3.61
C VAL A 87 2.07 -2.13 -5.08
N VAL A 88 3.18 -1.94 -5.79
CA VAL A 88 3.22 -2.09 -7.25
C VAL A 88 3.24 -3.56 -7.63
N ALA A 89 4.13 -4.33 -6.99
CA ALA A 89 4.34 -5.72 -7.33
C ALA A 89 4.78 -6.52 -6.12
N VAL A 90 4.41 -7.80 -6.13
CA VAL A 90 4.92 -8.84 -5.23
C VAL A 90 5.45 -9.95 -6.14
N THR A 91 6.75 -10.27 -6.06
CA THR A 91 7.39 -11.30 -6.88
C THR A 91 7.62 -12.57 -6.06
N ASN A 92 7.77 -13.71 -6.75
CA ASN A 92 8.02 -15.01 -6.11
C ASN A 92 9.41 -15.60 -6.43
N GLU A 93 10.19 -14.91 -7.27
CA GLU A 93 11.50 -15.38 -7.74
C GLU A 93 12.60 -14.41 -7.32
N PRO A 94 13.83 -14.93 -7.10
CA PRO A 94 14.96 -14.10 -6.74
C PRO A 94 15.41 -13.18 -7.85
N ILE A 95 15.96 -12.04 -7.44
CA ILE A 95 16.69 -11.16 -8.34
C ILE A 95 18.12 -11.68 -8.40
N SER A 96 18.51 -12.19 -9.57
CA SER A 96 19.85 -12.76 -9.79
C SER A 96 20.95 -11.79 -9.35
N GLY A 97 21.82 -12.25 -8.45
CA GLY A 97 22.94 -11.47 -7.92
C GLY A 97 22.60 -10.50 -6.78
N VAL A 98 21.36 -10.49 -6.28
CA VAL A 98 20.94 -9.60 -5.17
C VAL A 98 20.58 -10.44 -3.93
N PRO A 99 21.40 -10.41 -2.86
CA PRO A 99 21.09 -11.10 -1.60
C PRO A 99 19.80 -10.60 -0.95
N GLY A 100 19.12 -11.46 -0.19
CA GLY A 100 17.88 -11.11 0.52
C GLY A 100 16.63 -11.13 -0.36
N THR A 101 16.76 -11.57 -1.62
CA THR A 101 15.66 -11.69 -2.58
C THR A 101 15.25 -13.14 -2.82
N GLU A 102 15.77 -14.11 -2.06
CA GLU A 102 15.65 -15.55 -2.31
C GLU A 102 14.19 -16.02 -2.45
N HIS A 103 13.26 -15.30 -1.82
CA HIS A 103 11.82 -15.58 -1.83
C HIS A 103 11.00 -14.58 -2.67
N GLY A 104 11.67 -13.71 -3.43
CA GLY A 104 11.10 -12.58 -4.14
C GLY A 104 11.14 -11.28 -3.34
N VAL A 105 10.46 -10.25 -3.86
CA VAL A 105 10.45 -8.89 -3.29
C VAL A 105 9.06 -8.28 -3.32
N VAL A 106 8.86 -7.26 -2.50
CA VAL A 106 7.74 -6.32 -2.59
C VAL A 106 8.28 -4.99 -3.09
N ILE A 107 7.60 -4.42 -4.09
CA ILE A 107 7.97 -3.14 -4.71
C ILE A 107 6.93 -2.09 -4.35
N PHE A 108 7.37 -1.04 -3.68
CA PHE A 108 6.58 0.12 -3.35
C PHE A 108 6.91 1.31 -4.25
N LYS A 109 5.94 2.18 -4.50
CA LYS A 109 6.13 3.43 -5.28
C LYS A 109 5.34 4.58 -4.69
N ILE A 110 5.93 5.75 -4.55
CA ILE A 110 5.21 6.95 -4.09
C ILE A 110 4.26 7.43 -5.19
N LEU A 111 2.96 7.40 -4.91
CA LEU A 111 1.90 7.90 -5.80
C LEU A 111 1.73 9.41 -5.71
N ARG A 112 1.76 9.91 -4.46
CA ARG A 112 1.52 11.31 -4.12
C ARG A 112 2.24 11.63 -2.83
N ASN A 113 3.07 12.66 -2.82
CA ASN A 113 3.73 13.22 -1.65
C ASN A 113 3.47 14.75 -1.59
N ALA A 114 3.87 15.37 -0.47
CA ALA A 114 3.60 16.77 -0.19
C ALA A 114 4.40 17.75 -1.07
N ALA A 115 4.06 19.04 -0.98
CA ALA A 115 4.71 20.15 -1.67
C ALA A 115 4.80 19.94 -3.19
N SER A 116 5.96 20.18 -3.81
CA SER A 116 6.22 20.00 -5.24
C SER A 116 6.26 18.53 -5.69
N ALA A 117 5.93 17.60 -4.80
CA ALA A 117 5.95 16.16 -5.03
C ALA A 117 7.30 15.60 -5.55
N PRO A 118 8.46 15.95 -4.94
CA PRO A 118 9.79 15.58 -5.46
C PRO A 118 10.09 14.08 -5.43
N ASP A 119 9.40 13.32 -4.58
CA ASP A 119 9.56 11.87 -4.45
C ASP A 119 8.54 11.08 -5.25
N ARG A 120 7.62 11.74 -5.98
CA ARG A 120 6.61 11.04 -6.78
C ARG A 120 7.28 10.14 -7.81
N GLY A 121 6.89 8.86 -7.81
CA GLY A 121 7.44 7.86 -8.70
C GLY A 121 8.68 7.14 -8.18
N LYS A 122 9.34 7.64 -7.12
CA LYS A 122 10.44 6.93 -6.47
C LYS A 122 9.95 5.62 -5.87
N VAL A 123 10.86 4.64 -5.85
CA VAL A 123 10.55 3.27 -5.45
C VAL A 123 11.31 2.83 -4.20
N CYS A 124 10.76 1.83 -3.52
CA CYS A 124 11.44 1.06 -2.50
C CYS A 124 11.20 -0.43 -2.75
N ILE A 125 12.24 -1.24 -2.59
CA ILE A 125 12.24 -2.68 -2.78
C ILE A 125 12.65 -3.32 -1.46
N VAL A 126 11.84 -4.25 -0.99
CA VAL A 126 12.06 -4.99 0.26
C VAL A 126 11.88 -6.50 0.01
N GLY A 127 12.52 -7.33 0.83
CA GLY A 127 12.26 -8.77 0.83
C GLY A 127 10.81 -9.07 1.24
N ARG A 128 10.29 -10.24 0.84
CA ARG A 128 8.93 -10.68 1.19
C ARG A 128 8.71 -10.75 2.70
N ASN A 129 7.51 -10.38 3.14
CA ASN A 129 6.98 -10.70 4.47
C ASN A 129 5.46 -10.94 4.36
N PRO A 130 5.03 -12.21 4.25
CA PRO A 130 3.61 -12.57 4.12
C PRO A 130 2.75 -12.12 5.31
N GLU A 131 3.34 -11.92 6.48
CA GLU A 131 2.66 -11.52 7.71
C GLU A 131 2.66 -10.00 7.92
N ALA A 132 3.28 -9.22 7.03
CA ALA A 132 3.37 -7.78 7.19
C ALA A 132 2.01 -7.11 7.03
N ILE A 133 1.43 -6.70 8.16
CA ILE A 133 0.19 -5.93 8.22
C ILE A 133 0.45 -4.43 7.96
N TRP A 134 1.68 -3.95 8.22
CA TRP A 134 2.09 -2.56 8.06
C TRP A 134 3.49 -2.42 7.46
N PHE A 135 3.86 -1.20 7.04
CA PHE A 135 5.17 -0.87 6.46
C PHE A 135 6.34 -1.35 7.32
N ASP A 136 6.26 -1.15 8.64
CA ASP A 136 7.33 -1.52 9.58
C ASP A 136 7.64 -3.02 9.58
N GLY A 137 6.71 -3.87 9.11
CA GLY A 137 6.96 -5.30 8.92
C GLY A 137 8.04 -5.63 7.89
N TYR A 138 8.54 -4.64 7.13
CA TYR A 138 9.62 -4.82 6.15
C TYR A 138 10.93 -4.13 6.54
N ALA A 139 10.99 -3.47 7.71
CA ALA A 139 12.14 -2.64 8.10
C ALA A 139 13.45 -3.42 8.22
N ASP A 140 13.39 -4.72 8.51
CA ASP A 140 14.53 -5.63 8.67
C ASP A 140 15.03 -6.21 7.33
N ARG A 141 14.35 -5.96 6.22
CA ARG A 141 14.59 -6.58 4.91
C ARG A 141 14.59 -5.59 3.75
N VAL A 142 15.03 -4.37 3.99
CA VAL A 142 15.16 -3.34 2.96
C VAL A 142 16.32 -3.65 2.02
N ILE A 143 16.05 -3.73 0.72
CA ILE A 143 17.05 -4.01 -0.32
C ILE A 143 17.46 -2.71 -1.02
N TYR A 144 16.48 -1.86 -1.31
CA TYR A 144 16.68 -0.58 -2.00
C TYR A 144 15.62 0.42 -1.56
N ASP A 145 16.00 1.64 -1.21
CA ASP A 145 15.04 2.66 -0.73
C ASP A 145 15.36 4.06 -1.24
N GLU A 146 15.23 4.27 -2.54
CA GLU A 146 15.30 5.61 -3.14
C GLU A 146 14.19 6.54 -2.63
N ALA A 147 13.01 5.96 -2.37
CA ALA A 147 11.87 6.65 -1.83
C ALA A 147 12.08 7.13 -0.40
N GLY A 148 13.07 6.61 0.33
CA GLY A 148 13.34 6.87 1.75
C GLY A 148 12.12 6.58 2.63
N LEU A 149 11.44 5.45 2.38
CA LEU A 149 10.31 4.99 3.19
C LEU A 149 10.75 4.46 4.56
N PHE A 150 12.00 4.00 4.68
CA PHE A 150 12.58 3.38 5.87
C PHE A 150 13.72 4.22 6.48
N ASP A 151 13.83 5.50 6.12
CA ASP A 151 14.75 6.47 6.75
C ASP A 151 14.28 6.84 8.18
N TYR A 152 14.28 5.86 9.10
CA TYR A 152 13.69 5.96 10.45
C TYR A 152 14.29 7.08 11.34
N GLY A 153 15.48 7.59 11.02
CA GLY A 153 16.09 8.71 11.76
C GLY A 153 15.33 10.04 11.63
N ARG A 154 14.68 10.30 10.49
CA ARG A 154 13.96 11.58 10.25
C ARG A 154 12.51 11.57 10.73
N VAL A 155 11.89 10.38 10.80
CA VAL A 155 10.47 10.21 11.18
C VAL A 155 10.27 10.34 12.69
N GLN A 156 11.19 9.78 13.48
CA GLN A 156 11.19 9.99 14.92
C GLN A 156 11.45 11.46 15.27
N ALA A 157 12.43 12.08 14.60
CA ALA A 157 12.73 13.50 14.79
C ALA A 157 11.50 14.38 14.46
N ALA A 158 10.83 14.14 13.33
CA ALA A 158 9.66 14.91 12.92
C ALA A 158 8.42 14.67 13.82
N ARG A 159 8.20 13.45 14.34
CA ARG A 159 7.15 13.18 15.34
C ARG A 159 7.46 13.87 16.67
N ALA A 160 8.70 13.79 17.14
CA ALA A 160 9.15 14.50 18.35
C ALA A 160 9.03 16.02 18.21
N GLU A 161 9.32 16.59 17.03
CA GLU A 161 9.13 18.01 16.74
C GLU A 161 7.66 18.41 16.71
N ALA A 162 6.79 17.61 16.09
CA ALA A 162 5.36 17.87 16.02
C ALA A 162 4.69 17.79 17.41
N ASP A 163 5.10 16.83 18.24
CA ASP A 163 4.61 16.66 19.61
C ASP A 163 5.13 17.79 20.54
N ALA A 164 6.33 18.32 20.29
CA ALA A 164 6.87 19.48 21.00
C ALA A 164 6.19 20.81 20.62
N VAL A 165 5.70 20.94 19.38
CA VAL A 165 4.96 22.14 18.93
C VAL A 165 3.48 22.11 19.38
N GLY A 166 2.88 20.92 19.54
CA GLY A 166 1.51 20.75 20.01
C GLY A 166 1.30 20.89 21.53
N THR A 167 2.36 21.11 22.31
CA THR A 167 2.34 21.19 23.78
C THR A 167 2.67 22.58 24.35
N ALA A 168 2.76 23.61 23.50
CA ALA A 168 2.83 24.99 23.98
C ALA A 168 1.41 25.48 24.39
N PRO A 169 1.22 25.98 25.62
CA PRO A 169 -0.07 26.47 26.12
C PRO A 169 -0.58 27.72 25.40
#